data_AF-A0AAW5AXP6-F1
#
_entry.id   AF-A0AAW5AXP6-F1
#
_cell.length_a   1.000
_cell.length_b   1.000
_cell.length_c   1.000
_cell.angle_alpha   90.00
_cell.angle_beta   90.00
_cell.angle_gamma   90.00
#
_symmetry.space_group_name_H-M   'P 1'
#
loop_
_entity.id
_entity.type
_entity.pdbx_description
1 polymer ?
#
loop_
_entity_poly.entity_id
_entity_poly.type
_entity_poly.pdbx_seq_one_letter_code
_entity_poly.pdbx_strand_id
1 'polypeptide(L)'
;MRNVLKAETLERRFPLLSVENGCIVSKDADLTVAFEVELPELYTVTADEYEAMHSSWIKAVKVLPEHSVVCKQDWFVKETYRPKTD
;
A
#
# COMPACT_ATOMS: atom_id res chain seq x y z
N MET A 1 -7.57 43.12 4.05
CA MET A 1 -8.07 41.92 3.35
C MET A 1 -7.48 40.70 4.03
N ARG A 2 -8.29 39.87 4.69
CA ARG A 2 -7.79 38.66 5.38
C ARG A 2 -7.47 37.61 4.32
N ASN A 3 -6.23 37.12 4.30
CA ASN A 3 -5.86 35.94 3.54
C ASN A 3 -6.69 34.76 4.05
N VAL A 4 -7.70 34.35 3.26
CA VAL A 4 -8.40 33.09 3.49
C VAL A 4 -7.47 32.02 2.94
N LEU A 5 -6.85 31.23 3.81
CA LEU A 5 -6.10 30.05 3.39
C LEU A 5 -7.03 29.21 2.51
N LYS A 6 -6.62 28.91 1.27
CA LYS A 6 -7.29 27.93 0.37
C LYS A 6 -7.11 26.51 0.92
N ALA A 7 -7.50 26.28 2.16
CA ALA A 7 -7.61 24.95 2.72
C ALA A 7 -8.90 24.34 2.16
N GLU A 8 -8.75 23.29 1.38
CA GLU A 8 -9.82 22.53 0.75
C GLU A 8 -9.67 21.09 1.26
N THR A 9 -10.78 20.42 1.55
CA THR A 9 -10.72 19.08 2.12
C THR A 9 -10.23 18.06 1.07
N LEU A 10 -9.66 16.96 1.53
CA LEU A 10 -9.07 15.95 0.64
C LEU A 10 -10.12 15.36 -0.30
N GLU A 11 -11.34 15.14 0.18
CA GLU A 11 -12.47 14.58 -0.56
C GLU A 11 -13.01 15.53 -1.63
N ARG A 12 -12.71 16.83 -1.50
CA ARG A 12 -13.07 17.83 -2.52
C ARG A 12 -12.01 17.91 -3.61
N ARG A 13 -10.76 17.58 -3.30
CA ARG A 13 -9.62 17.65 -4.23
C ARG A 13 -9.37 16.34 -4.97
N PHE A 14 -9.70 15.21 -4.35
CA PHE A 14 -9.57 13.86 -4.88
C PHE A 14 -10.96 13.21 -4.98
N PRO A 15 -11.16 12.20 -5.85
CA PRO A 15 -12.45 11.53 -6.02
C PRO A 15 -12.77 10.57 -4.85
N LEU A 16 -12.61 11.02 -3.60
CA LEU A 16 -12.93 10.22 -2.41
C LEU A 16 -14.40 10.42 -2.02
N LEU A 17 -15.13 9.33 -1.83
CA LEU A 17 -16.51 9.34 -1.36
C LEU A 17 -16.57 9.07 0.15
N SER A 18 -16.03 7.94 0.59
CA SER A 18 -16.03 7.52 2.01
C SER A 18 -14.92 6.51 2.29
N VAL A 19 -14.66 6.25 3.57
CA VAL A 19 -13.84 5.12 4.03
C VAL A 19 -14.74 4.22 4.87
N GLU A 20 -14.95 3.00 4.41
CA GLU A 20 -15.89 2.03 5.00
C GLU A 20 -15.18 0.69 5.17
N ASN A 21 -15.25 0.13 6.38
CA ASN A 21 -14.69 -1.20 6.67
C ASN A 21 -13.21 -1.36 6.25
N GLY A 22 -12.41 -0.28 6.32
CA GLY A 22 -11.00 -0.28 5.90
C GLY A 22 -10.77 -0.17 4.39
N CYS A 23 -11.83 0.03 3.61
CA CYS A 23 -11.78 0.26 2.17
C CYS A 23 -12.06 1.72 1.85
N ILE A 24 -11.41 2.25 0.81
CA ILE A 24 -11.70 3.57 0.26
C ILE A 24 -12.69 3.41 -0.88
N VAL A 25 -13.79 4.15 -0.82
CA VAL A 25 -14.80 4.21 -1.87
C VAL A 25 -14.59 5.50 -2.65
N SER A 26 -14.47 5.41 -3.98
CA SER A 26 -14.35 6.57 -4.86
C SER A 26 -15.71 7.11 -5.29
N LYS A 27 -15.76 8.37 -5.72
CA LYS A 27 -16.97 8.98 -6.33
C LYS A 27 -17.33 8.34 -7.68
N ASP A 28 -16.36 7.72 -8.32
CA ASP A 28 -16.50 7.04 -9.60
C ASP A 28 -16.85 5.54 -9.43
N ALA A 29 -17.23 5.15 -8.20
CA ALA A 29 -17.61 3.80 -7.79
C ALA A 29 -16.47 2.76 -7.82
N ASP A 30 -15.22 3.21 -7.70
CA ASP A 30 -14.08 2.32 -7.47
C ASP A 30 -13.96 1.96 -5.99
N LEU A 31 -13.56 0.71 -5.73
CA LEU A 31 -13.24 0.22 -4.40
C LEU A 31 -11.73 -0.03 -4.30
N THR A 32 -11.07 0.66 -3.37
CA THR A 32 -9.63 0.47 -3.11
C THR A 32 -9.42 -0.14 -1.72
N VAL A 33 -8.68 -1.24 -1.68
CA VAL A 33 -8.24 -1.89 -0.43
C VAL A 33 -6.74 -1.72 -0.31
N ALA A 34 -6.29 -1.18 0.83
CA ALA A 34 -4.88 -0.98 1.12
C ALA A 34 -4.39 -2.03 2.11
N PHE A 35 -3.24 -2.63 1.82
CA PHE A 35 -2.56 -3.58 2.70
C PHE A 35 -1.18 -3.05 3.04
N GLU A 36 -0.83 -3.10 4.32
CA GLU A 36 0.53 -2.91 4.78
C GLU A 36 1.22 -4.28 4.84
N VAL A 37 2.41 -4.37 4.25
CA VAL A 37 3.21 -5.60 4.25
C VAL A 37 4.67 -5.25 4.59
N GLU A 38 5.26 -6.02 5.49
CA GLU A 38 6.69 -5.96 5.77
C GLU A 38 7.41 -6.92 4.82
N LEU A 39 8.32 -6.38 4.00
CA LEU A 39 9.13 -7.19 3.10
C LEU A 39 10.46 -7.56 3.77
N PRO A 40 11.01 -8.75 3.46
CA PRO A 40 12.35 -9.10 3.89
C PRO A 40 13.39 -8.08 3.42
N GLU A 41 14.47 -7.94 4.18
CA GLU A 41 15.60 -7.12 3.78
C GLU A 41 16.17 -7.63 2.45
N LEU A 42 16.59 -6.69 1.59
CA LEU A 42 17.16 -6.99 0.29
C LEU A 42 18.31 -8.00 0.42
N TYR A 43 18.24 -9.07 -0.38
CA TYR A 43 19.24 -10.14 -0.44
C TYR A 43 19.40 -11.01 0.81
N THR A 44 18.43 -11.00 1.73
CA THR A 44 18.46 -11.86 2.93
C THR A 44 17.73 -13.19 2.76
N VAL A 45 16.97 -13.37 1.67
CA VAL A 45 16.17 -14.58 1.42
C VAL A 45 16.90 -15.61 0.58
N THR A 46 16.66 -16.88 0.89
CA THR A 46 17.08 -18.03 0.07
C THR A 46 16.24 -18.14 -1.21
N ALA A 47 16.70 -18.94 -2.17
CA ALA A 47 15.96 -19.17 -3.41
C ALA A 47 14.57 -19.79 -3.15
N ASP A 48 14.47 -20.74 -2.22
CA ASP A 48 13.22 -21.42 -1.89
C ASP A 48 12.21 -20.46 -1.23
N GLU A 49 12.67 -19.58 -0.34
CA GLU A 49 11.84 -18.54 0.29
C GLU A 49 11.34 -17.52 -0.74
N TYR A 50 12.21 -17.12 -1.67
CA TYR A 50 11.83 -16.22 -2.75
C TYR A 50 10.74 -16.83 -3.64
N GLU A 51 10.88 -18.10 -4.02
CA GLU A 51 9.89 -18.80 -4.85
C GLU A 51 8.54 -18.96 -4.12
N ALA A 52 8.56 -19.26 -2.82
CA ALA A 52 7.36 -19.32 -2.00
C ALA A 52 6.62 -17.96 -1.94
N MET A 53 7.36 -16.87 -1.76
CA MET A 53 6.81 -15.51 -1.78
C MET A 53 6.24 -15.15 -3.15
N HIS A 54 6.98 -15.43 -4.23
CA HIS A 54 6.55 -15.19 -5.60
C HIS A 54 5.26 -15.95 -5.94
N SER A 55 5.22 -17.25 -5.60
CA SER A 55 4.04 -18.10 -5.77
C SER A 55 2.83 -17.58 -5.00
N SER A 56 3.03 -17.01 -3.81
CA SER A 56 1.96 -16.40 -3.01
C SER A 56 1.39 -15.15 -3.68
N TRP A 57 2.25 -14.27 -4.20
CA TRP A 57 1.83 -13.09 -4.97
C TRP A 57 1.05 -13.46 -6.24
N ILE A 58 1.51 -14.46 -6.98
CA ILE A 58 0.78 -14.96 -8.17
C ILE A 58 -0.63 -15.40 -7.80
N LYS A 59 -0.78 -16.16 -6.71
CA LYS A 59 -2.11 -16.62 -6.25
C LYS A 59 -3.00 -15.45 -5.85
N ALA A 60 -2.46 -14.48 -5.10
CA ALA A 60 -3.20 -13.30 -4.68
C ALA A 60 -3.70 -12.47 -5.87
N VAL A 61 -2.87 -12.26 -6.89
CA VAL A 61 -3.27 -11.51 -8.10
C VAL A 61 -4.32 -12.28 -8.91
N LYS A 62 -4.20 -13.62 -9.00
CA LYS A 62 -5.13 -14.46 -9.76
C LYS A 62 -6.55 -14.50 -9.21
N VAL A 63 -6.74 -14.23 -7.91
CA VAL A 63 -8.08 -14.24 -7.30
C VAL A 63 -8.80 -12.89 -7.41
N LEU A 64 -8.13 -11.86 -7.93
CA LEU A 64 -8.73 -10.54 -8.08
C LEU A 64 -9.78 -10.55 -9.20
N PRO A 65 -10.88 -9.78 -9.05
CA PRO A 65 -11.86 -9.59 -10.10
C PRO A 65 -11.25 -9.00 -11.38
N GLU A 66 -11.94 -9.21 -12.51
CA GLU A 66 -11.58 -8.55 -13.77
C GLU A 66 -11.52 -7.03 -13.60
N HIS A 67 -10.60 -6.38 -14.31
CA HIS A 67 -10.33 -4.93 -14.24
C HIS A 67 -9.75 -4.42 -12.92
N SER A 68 -9.35 -5.31 -12.00
CA SER A 68 -8.60 -4.90 -10.81
C SER A 68 -7.22 -4.35 -11.18
N VAL A 69 -6.82 -3.26 -10.52
CA VAL A 69 -5.48 -2.68 -10.64
C VAL A 69 -4.73 -2.90 -9.32
N VAL A 70 -3.53 -3.48 -9.41
CA VAL A 70 -2.65 -3.66 -8.25
C VAL A 70 -1.58 -2.58 -8.25
N CYS A 71 -1.54 -1.79 -7.19
CA CYS A 71 -0.52 -0.78 -6.97
C CYS A 71 0.40 -1.24 -5.84
N LYS A 72 1.69 -1.40 -6.12
CA LYS A 72 2.72 -1.64 -5.11
C LYS A 72 3.42 -0.33 -4.80
N GLN A 73 3.42 0.06 -3.52
CA GLN A 73 4.17 1.21 -3.03
C GLN A 73 5.19 0.75 -2.00
N ASP A 74 6.47 0.90 -2.32
CA ASP A 74 7.57 0.51 -1.46
C ASP A 74 8.11 1.71 -0.67
N TRP A 75 8.34 1.49 0.62
CA TRP A 75 9.06 2.42 1.47
C TRP A 75 10.41 1.82 1.84
N PHE A 76 11.48 2.47 1.38
CA PHE A 76 12.85 2.12 1.76
C PHE A 76 13.30 3.03 2.89
N VAL A 77 13.46 2.47 4.09
CA VAL A 77 13.96 3.19 5.25
C VAL A 77 15.42 2.79 5.46
N LYS A 78 16.30 3.79 5.60
CA LYS A 78 17.70 3.56 5.99
C LYS A 78 17.80 3.59 7.50
N GLU A 79 18.06 2.44 8.12
CA GLU A 79 18.31 2.36 9.55
C GLU A 79 19.79 2.16 9.85
N THR A 80 20.25 2.73 10.98
CA THR A 80 21.58 2.44 11.51
C THR A 80 21.45 1.31 12.52
N TYR A 81 21.82 0.09 12.11
CA TYR A 81 21.82 -1.05 13.02
C TYR A 81 22.79 -0.81 14.18
N ARG A 82 22.26 -0.81 15.41
CA ARG A 82 23.08 -0.88 16.63
C ARG A 82 22.81 -2.24 17.26
N PRO A 83 23.79 -3.16 17.28
CA PRO A 83 23.61 -4.42 17.97
C PRO A 83 23.32 -4.15 19.45
N LYS A 84 22.39 -4.90 20.04
CA LYS A 84 22.26 -4.96 21.49
C LYS A 84 23.51 -5.65 22.03
N THR A 85 24.48 -4.87 22.49
CA THR A 85 25.54 -5.36 23.37
C THR A 85 24.97 -5.41 24.78
N ASP A 86 25.09 -6.56 25.43
CA ASP A 86 24.72 -6.80 26.83
C ASP A 86 25.35 -5.79 27.80
#